data_AF-A0A536VEU9-F1
#
_entry.id   AF-A0A536VEU9-F1
#
_cell.length_a   1.000
_cell.length_b   1.000
_cell.length_c   1.000
_cell.angle_alpha   90.00
_cell.angle_beta   90.00
_cell.angle_gamma   90.00
#
_symmetry.space_group_name_H-M   'P 1'
#
loop_
_entity.id
_entity.type
_entity.pdbx_description
1 polymer ?
#
loop_
_entity_poly.entity_id
_entity_poly.type
_entity_poly.pdbx_seq_one_letter_code
_entity_poly.pdbx_strand_id
1 'polypeptide(L)'
;MMRARRSGGFTLIEILVVVAIIAVIVSLAGVQLMRGPGDLVREESEHLALLLRAAREEAILQGRVFAFGAGRESYRFLRLERNGRLKLASGDELLRPQRMPAGIVIEALKIEGAGEAAQD
;
A
#
# COMPACT_ATOMS: atom_id res chain seq x y z
N MET A 1 -20.21 -10.40 -65.93
CA MET A 1 -21.19 -9.65 -65.10
C MET A 1 -20.74 -9.70 -63.64
N MET A 2 -20.20 -8.62 -63.10
CA MET A 2 -19.82 -8.53 -61.67
C MET A 2 -21.08 -8.34 -60.83
N ARG A 3 -21.44 -9.34 -60.02
CA ARG A 3 -22.48 -9.20 -59.00
C ARG A 3 -21.95 -8.25 -57.91
N ALA A 4 -22.62 -7.11 -57.74
CA ALA A 4 -22.41 -6.25 -56.60
C ALA A 4 -22.73 -7.04 -55.32
N ARG A 5 -21.70 -7.28 -54.52
CA ARG A 5 -21.79 -7.97 -53.23
C ARG A 5 -22.56 -7.02 -52.31
N ARG A 6 -23.79 -7.37 -51.90
CA ARG A 6 -24.53 -6.59 -50.90
C ARG A 6 -23.73 -6.64 -49.61
N SER A 7 -23.12 -5.51 -49.25
CA SER A 7 -22.54 -5.28 -47.94
C SER A 7 -23.66 -5.46 -46.91
N GLY A 8 -23.60 -6.52 -46.09
CA GLY A 8 -24.51 -6.67 -44.97
C GLY A 8 -24.27 -5.53 -43.99
N GLY A 9 -25.22 -4.60 -43.90
CA GLY A 9 -25.17 -3.53 -42.91
C GLY A 9 -25.45 -4.09 -41.51
N PHE A 10 -24.82 -3.48 -40.51
CA PHE A 10 -25.09 -3.77 -39.10
C PHE A 10 -26.58 -3.60 -38.81
N THR A 11 -27.17 -4.58 -38.15
CA THR A 11 -28.58 -4.50 -37.75
C THR A 11 -28.71 -3.76 -36.42
N LEU A 12 -29.85 -3.11 -36.18
CA LEU A 12 -30.17 -2.50 -34.88
C LEU A 12 -30.03 -3.50 -33.72
N ILE A 13 -30.45 -4.74 -33.94
CA ILE A 13 -30.37 -5.80 -32.94
C ILE A 13 -28.91 -6.18 -32.62
N GLU A 14 -28.01 -6.12 -33.60
CA GLU A 14 -26.59 -6.42 -33.41
C GLU A 14 -25.93 -5.37 -32.51
N ILE A 15 -26.21 -4.08 -32.74
CA ILE A 15 -25.73 -3.01 -31.85
C ILE A 15 -26.37 -3.12 -30.45
N LEU A 16 -27.65 -3.47 -30.37
CA LEU A 16 -28.34 -3.68 -29.08
C LEU A 16 -27.66 -4.79 -28.26
N VAL A 17 -27.37 -5.93 -28.91
CA VAL A 17 -26.70 -7.07 -28.27
C VAL A 17 -25.29 -6.71 -27.84
N VAL A 18 -24.52 -5.98 -28.67
CA VAL A 18 -23.16 -5.52 -28.31
C VAL A 18 -23.20 -4.62 -27.08
N VAL A 19 -24.10 -3.63 -27.04
CA VAL A 19 -24.23 -2.73 -25.88
C VAL A 19 -24.69 -3.49 -24.63
N ALA A 20 -25.59 -4.47 -24.76
CA ALA A 20 -26.03 -5.31 -23.65
C ALA A 20 -24.88 -6.16 -23.09
N ILE A 21 -24.06 -6.76 -23.95
CA ILE A 21 -22.87 -7.52 -23.55
C ILE A 21 -21.87 -6.60 -22.83
N ILE A 22 -21.60 -5.41 -23.38
CA ILE A 22 -20.72 -4.42 -22.74
C ILE A 22 -21.26 -4.04 -21.35
N ALA A 23 -22.55 -3.77 -21.22
CA ALA A 23 -23.17 -3.43 -19.94
C ALA A 23 -23.04 -4.56 -18.89
N VAL A 24 -23.24 -5.82 -19.30
CA VAL A 24 -23.04 -6.98 -18.42
C VAL A 24 -21.57 -7.11 -18.00
N ILE A 25 -20.64 -7.00 -18.94
CA ILE A 25 -19.19 -7.07 -18.66
C ILE A 25 -18.77 -5.96 -17.70
N VAL A 26 -19.21 -4.72 -17.92
CA VAL A 26 -18.91 -3.58 -17.04
C VAL A 26 -19.49 -3.79 -15.64
N SER A 27 -20.72 -4.29 -15.53
CA SER A 27 -21.36 -4.60 -14.26
C SER A 27 -20.59 -5.64 -13.45
N LEU A 28 -20.15 -6.73 -14.10
CA LEU A 28 -19.37 -7.79 -13.45
C LEU A 28 -17.94 -7.32 -13.10
N ALA A 29 -17.31 -6.51 -13.96
CA ALA A 29 -15.97 -5.99 -13.72
C ALA A 29 -15.91 -4.98 -12.57
N GLY A 30 -16.97 -4.18 -12.37
CA GLY A 30 -17.03 -3.18 -11.29
C GLY A 30 -17.00 -3.80 -9.89
N VAL A 31 -17.56 -5.00 -9.71
CA VAL A 31 -17.58 -5.70 -8.41
C VAL A 31 -16.18 -6.12 -7.94
N GLN A 32 -15.28 -6.42 -8.87
CA GLN A 32 -13.90 -6.83 -8.56
C GLN A 32 -13.01 -5.66 -8.11
N LEU A 33 -13.43 -4.41 -8.32
CA LEU A 33 -12.67 -3.22 -7.91
C LEU A 33 -12.95 -2.77 -6.47
N MET A 34 -13.94 -3.37 -5.80
CA MET A 34 -14.27 -3.04 -4.42
C MET A 34 -13.22 -3.65 -3.48
N ARG A 35 -12.12 -2.90 -3.25
CA ARG A 35 -11.08 -3.24 -2.27
C ARG A 35 -11.74 -3.39 -0.90
N GLY A 36 -11.56 -4.55 -0.26
CA GLY A 36 -12.05 -4.78 1.09
C GLY A 36 -11.19 -4.04 2.13
N PRO A 37 -11.68 -3.82 3.35
CA PRO A 37 -10.87 -3.27 4.45
C PRO A 37 -9.57 -4.06 4.69
N GLY A 38 -9.59 -5.37 4.48
CA GLY A 38 -8.42 -6.23 4.61
C GLY A 38 -7.35 -6.02 3.54
N ASP A 39 -7.74 -5.62 2.32
CA ASP A 39 -6.80 -5.36 1.23
C ASP A 39 -6.01 -4.08 1.52
N LEU A 40 -6.68 -3.05 2.05
CA LEU A 40 -6.05 -1.79 2.44
C LEU A 40 -5.04 -1.99 3.58
N VAL A 41 -5.37 -2.80 4.59
CA VAL A 41 -4.46 -3.12 5.69
C VAL A 41 -3.24 -3.91 5.19
N ARG A 42 -3.44 -4.84 4.24
CA ARG A 42 -2.34 -5.61 3.65
C ARG A 42 -1.40 -4.70 2.86
N GLU A 43 -1.95 -3.85 2.00
CA GLU A 43 -1.19 -2.89 1.20
C GLU A 43 -0.36 -1.95 2.11
N GLU A 44 -0.96 -1.40 3.17
CA GLU A 44 -0.24 -0.54 4.11
C GLU A 44 0.83 -1.32 4.90
N SER A 45 0.58 -2.60 5.24
CA SER A 45 1.55 -3.46 5.92
C SER A 45 2.76 -3.76 5.03
N GLU A 46 2.52 -4.04 3.75
CA GLU A 46 3.58 -4.24 2.75
C GLU A 46 4.39 -2.97 2.53
N HIS A 47 3.72 -1.82 2.43
CA HIS A 47 4.36 -0.51 2.34
C HIS A 47 5.25 -0.23 3.56
N LEU A 48 4.74 -0.45 4.79
CA LEU A 48 5.52 -0.31 6.01
C LEU A 48 6.74 -1.26 6.05
N ALA A 49 6.58 -2.51 5.60
CA ALA A 49 7.68 -3.47 5.53
C ALA A 49 8.80 -3.00 4.58
N LEU A 50 8.44 -2.37 3.46
CA LEU A 50 9.41 -1.76 2.53
C LEU A 50 10.16 -0.60 3.20
N LEU A 51 9.46 0.28 3.91
CA LEU A 51 10.09 1.39 4.63
C LEU A 51 11.05 0.90 5.73
N LEU A 52 10.68 -0.14 6.47
CA LEU A 52 11.56 -0.75 7.49
C LEU A 52 12.82 -1.35 6.86
N ARG A 53 12.70 -2.00 5.70
CA ARG A 53 13.86 -2.54 4.96
C ARG A 53 14.77 -1.42 4.46
N ALA A 54 14.19 -0.36 3.89
CA ALA A 54 14.94 0.81 3.44
C ALA A 54 15.68 1.48 4.62
N ALA A 55 15.00 1.68 5.75
CA ALA A 55 15.63 2.22 6.97
C ALA A 55 16.79 1.35 7.47
N ARG A 56 16.66 0.02 7.37
CA ARG A 56 17.74 -0.92 7.71
C ARG A 56 18.92 -0.82 6.75
N GLU A 57 18.67 -0.75 5.45
CA GLU A 57 19.73 -0.57 4.46
C GLU A 57 20.47 0.76 4.69
N GLU A 58 19.74 1.83 4.94
CA GLU A 58 20.31 3.14 5.26
C GLU A 58 21.12 3.11 6.58
N ALA A 59 20.64 2.37 7.58
CA ALA A 59 21.37 2.16 8.83
C ALA A 59 22.74 1.50 8.59
N ILE A 60 22.77 0.48 7.71
CA ILE A 60 23.99 -0.24 7.34
C ILE A 60 24.92 0.67 6.53
N LEU A 61 24.39 1.37 5.52
CA LEU A 61 25.17 2.25 4.64
C LEU A 61 25.76 3.45 5.38
N GLN A 62 24.99 4.11 6.25
CA GLN A 62 25.46 5.26 7.02
C GLN A 62 26.25 4.86 8.28
N GLY A 63 26.22 3.59 8.67
CA GLY A 63 26.76 3.13 9.96
C GLY A 63 26.10 3.82 11.16
N ARG A 64 24.80 4.13 11.07
CA ARG A 64 24.03 4.82 12.12
C ARG A 64 22.85 3.96 12.56
N VAL A 65 22.52 4.04 13.85
CA VAL A 65 21.36 3.33 14.40
C VAL A 65 20.10 4.13 14.11
N PHE A 66 19.10 3.47 13.52
CA PHE A 66 17.75 4.00 13.37
C PHE A 66 16.81 3.27 14.34
N ALA A 67 15.82 3.99 14.85
CA ALA A 67 14.76 3.47 15.70
C ALA A 67 13.40 3.72 15.07
N PHE A 68 12.50 2.75 15.20
CA PHE A 68 11.13 2.86 14.74
C PHE A 68 10.21 3.18 15.92
N GLY A 69 9.33 4.16 15.74
CA GLY A 69 8.31 4.53 16.71
C GLY A 69 6.92 4.38 16.11
N ALA A 70 6.10 3.51 16.69
CA ALA A 70 4.69 3.37 16.36
C ALA A 70 3.82 4.21 17.31
N GLY A 71 2.89 4.98 16.74
CA GLY A 71 1.75 5.56 17.43
C GLY A 71 0.45 4.98 16.82
N ARG A 72 -0.68 5.23 17.48
CA ARG A 72 -1.98 4.62 17.10
C ARG A 72 -2.38 4.88 15.65
N GLU A 73 -2.12 6.08 15.13
CA GLU A 73 -2.51 6.52 13.79
C GLU A 73 -1.32 7.05 12.97
N SER A 74 -0.09 6.79 13.43
CA SER A 74 1.10 7.34 12.79
C SER A 74 2.33 6.53 13.15
N TYR A 75 3.33 6.53 12.30
CA TYR A 75 4.65 6.01 12.62
C TYR A 75 5.73 7.03 12.26
N ARG A 76 6.90 6.86 12.87
CA ARG A 76 8.05 7.73 12.63
C ARG A 76 9.35 6.96 12.76
N PHE A 77 10.33 7.38 11.97
CA PHE A 77 11.69 6.92 12.09
C PHE A 77 12.55 7.96 12.82
N LEU A 78 13.35 7.46 13.75
CA LEU A 78 14.27 8.22 14.56
C LEU A 78 15.68 7.74 14.26
N ARG A 79 16.66 8.62 14.42
CA ARG A 79 18.08 8.32 14.29
C ARG A 79 18.76 8.57 15.63
N LEU A 80 19.59 7.62 16.05
CA LEU A 80 20.43 7.77 17.22
C LEU A 80 21.65 8.62 16.85
N GLU A 81 21.74 9.79 17.46
CA GLU A 81 22.91 10.65 17.33
C GLU A 81 24.05 10.16 18.24
N ARG A 82 25.29 10.58 17.95
CA ARG A 82 26.48 10.18 18.74
C ARG A 82 26.40 10.58 20.21
N ASN A 83 25.55 11.54 20.56
CA ASN A 83 25.30 11.96 21.94
C ASN A 83 24.25 11.09 22.66
N GLY A 84 23.84 9.96 22.07
CA GLY A 84 22.85 9.04 22.61
C GLY A 84 21.40 9.52 22.50
N ARG A 85 21.14 10.64 21.83
CA ARG A 85 19.77 11.18 21.69
C ARG A 85 19.14 10.72 20.38
N LEU A 86 17.86 10.34 20.48
CA LEU A 86 17.02 10.09 19.30
C LEU A 86 16.55 11.43 18.72
N LYS A 87 16.80 11.63 17.42
CA LYS A 87 16.26 12.75 16.64
C LYS A 87 15.44 12.22 15.47
N LEU A 88 14.53 13.03 14.96
CA LEU A 88 13.82 12.70 13.72
C LEU A 88 14.82 12.47 12.59
N ALA A 89 14.59 11.42 11.80
CA ALA A 89 15.34 11.15 10.58
C ALA A 89 14.93 12.14 9.48
N SER A 90 15.14 13.44 9.69
CA SER A 90 14.67 14.53 8.81
C SER A 90 15.50 14.72 7.53
N GLY A 91 16.56 13.92 7.35
CA GLY A 91 17.46 14.02 6.20
C GLY A 91 17.02 13.26 4.96
N ASP A 92 16.06 12.34 5.10
CA ASP A 92 15.54 11.52 4.01
C ASP A 92 14.04 11.73 3.90
N GLU A 93 13.56 12.10 2.71
CA GLU A 93 12.15 12.35 2.45
C GLU A 93 11.30 11.10 2.70
N LEU A 94 11.92 9.92 2.56
CA LEU A 94 11.32 8.62 2.78
C LEU A 94 11.04 8.27 4.26
N LEU A 95 11.78 8.87 5.21
CA LEU A 95 11.75 8.50 6.64
C LEU A 95 11.01 9.52 7.52
N ARG A 96 10.20 10.38 6.90
CA ARG A 96 9.39 11.37 7.61
C ARG A 96 8.28 10.70 8.44
N PRO A 97 7.81 11.36 9.51
CA PRO A 97 6.62 10.91 10.22
C PRO A 97 5.44 10.80 9.25
N GLN A 98 4.83 9.62 9.19
CA GLN A 98 3.73 9.33 8.28
C GLN A 98 2.47 9.01 9.09
N ARG A 99 1.35 9.59 8.67
CA ARG A 99 0.03 9.22 9.19
C ARG A 99 -0.46 7.98 8.45
N MET A 100 -1.11 7.09 9.20
CA MET A 100 -1.80 5.95 8.62
C MET A 100 -3.00 6.42 7.77
N PRO A 101 -3.36 5.67 6.71
CA PRO A 101 -4.61 5.89 6.00
C PRO A 101 -5.82 5.86 6.93
N ALA A 102 -6.88 6.59 6.58
CA ALA A 102 -8.07 6.67 7.40
C ALA A 102 -8.68 5.27 7.62
N GLY A 103 -8.96 4.92 8.88
CA GLY A 103 -9.53 3.62 9.26
C GLY A 103 -8.48 2.54 9.55
N ILE A 104 -7.18 2.81 9.40
CA ILE A 104 -6.10 1.90 9.77
C ILE A 104 -5.45 2.41 11.06
N VAL A 105 -5.31 1.53 12.06
CA VAL A 105 -4.65 1.83 13.33
C VAL A 105 -3.63 0.76 13.68
N ILE A 106 -2.57 1.16 14.38
CA ILE A 106 -1.68 0.22 15.05
C ILE A 106 -2.25 -0.03 16.44
N GLU A 107 -2.87 -1.20 16.65
CA GLU A 107 -3.43 -1.57 17.95
C GLU A 107 -2.35 -1.94 18.97
N ALA A 108 -1.36 -2.72 18.55
CA ALA A 108 -0.28 -3.17 19.41
C ALA A 108 1.02 -3.35 18.61
N LEU A 109 2.13 -3.03 19.24
CA LEU A 109 3.47 -3.36 18.75
C LEU A 109 4.02 -4.48 19.62
N LYS A 110 4.12 -5.69 19.06
CA LYS A 110 4.78 -6.82 19.72
C LYS A 110 6.21 -6.93 19.20
N ILE A 111 7.17 -6.78 20.09
CA ILE A 111 8.58 -7.04 19.78
C ILE A 111 8.86 -8.48 20.24
N GLU A 112 9.18 -9.35 19.30
CA GLU A 112 9.58 -10.72 19.61
C GLU A 112 10.83 -10.71 20.50
N GLY A 113 10.79 -11.44 21.62
CA GLY A 113 11.87 -11.47 22.62
C GLY A 113 11.86 -10.33 23.64
N ALA A 114 11.04 -9.28 23.50
CA ALA A 114 10.99 -8.19 24.49
C ALA A 114 10.30 -8.58 25.82
N GLY A 115 9.58 -9.71 25.84
CA GLY A 115 8.90 -10.20 27.04
C GLY A 115 9.82 -10.85 28.09
N GLU A 116 11.07 -11.19 27.74
CA GLU A 116 12.02 -11.82 28.66
C GLU A 116 12.95 -10.81 29.36
N ALA A 117 13.16 -9.62 28.80
CA ALA A 117 14.13 -8.65 29.32
C ALA A 117 13.59 -7.70 30.42
N ALA A 118 12.34 -7.88 30.87
CA ALA A 118 11.73 -7.06 31.92
C ALA A 118 11.64 -7.77 33.29
N GLN A 119 12.24 -8.95 33.41
CA GLN A 119 12.38 -9.69 34.66
C GLN A 119 13.87 -10.05 34.86
N ASP A 120 14.73 -9.06 35.08
CA ASP A 120 16.02 -9.21 35.78
C ASP A 120 16.54 -7.83 36.24
#